data_AF-A0A961YXC8-F1
#
_entry.id   AF-A0A961YXC8-F1
#
_cell.length_a   1.000
_cell.length_b   1.000
_cell.length_c   1.000
_cell.angle_alpha   90.00
_cell.angle_beta   90.00
_cell.angle_gamma   90.00
#
_symmetry.space_group_name_H-M   'P 1'
#
loop_
_entity.id
_entity.type
_entity.pdbx_description
1 polymer ?
#
loop_
_entity_poly.entity_id
_entity_poly.type
_entity_poly.pdbx_seq_one_letter_code
_entity_poly.pdbx_strand_id
1 'polypeptide(L)'
;MARRGQPCDLDRFARAALPTIRRPFALVTTDGDASVPSDLRPDTVAALLQSPFLVTWRAQNYDGTPHPKLGPFPIGLDLHTPRPEGDADALARLLLDIRLRRPTPGGSRPRRVFTDVNLNPNSHDRRRVVARLSDSPLVDFATAKVSQAEIWRRYAEATFVLSVPGVGNDCHRTWEALYLGAIVIAKRSGIDALFANLPVALVDDWEEVGDGARLAEWYARYAPLTERAHIFRQLDPERWLTPVREAVAAASGRRDRRERRRRAA
;
A
#
# COMPACT_ATOMS: atom_id res chain seq x y z
N MET A 1 -9.31 -15.81 -5.39
CA MET A 1 -9.34 -14.54 -4.63
C MET A 1 -10.38 -14.63 -3.53
N ALA A 2 -10.00 -14.38 -2.27
CA ALA A 2 -10.97 -14.29 -1.18
C ALA A 2 -11.79 -13.02 -1.38
N ARG A 3 -13.11 -13.14 -1.55
CA ARG A 3 -14.04 -12.01 -1.47
C ARG A 3 -15.25 -12.48 -0.70
N ARG A 4 -15.72 -11.69 0.27
CA ARG A 4 -16.98 -11.95 0.99
C ARG A 4 -17.12 -13.40 1.50
N GLY A 5 -16.09 -13.93 2.18
CA GLY A 5 -16.11 -15.28 2.74
C GLY A 5 -16.04 -16.44 1.73
N GLN A 6 -15.80 -16.17 0.44
CA GLN A 6 -15.50 -17.22 -0.54
C GLN A 6 -14.23 -17.99 -0.17
N PRO A 7 -14.17 -19.30 -0.47
CA PRO A 7 -12.97 -20.10 -0.24
C PRO A 7 -11.71 -19.45 -0.85
N CYS A 8 -10.64 -19.42 -0.08
CA CYS A 8 -9.35 -18.92 -0.52
C CYS A 8 -8.20 -19.80 -0.02
N ASP A 9 -6.99 -19.53 -0.54
CA ASP A 9 -5.80 -20.30 -0.16
C ASP A 9 -5.49 -20.21 1.34
N LEU A 10 -5.88 -19.10 1.98
CA LEU A 10 -5.71 -18.93 3.41
C LEU A 10 -6.61 -19.89 4.22
N ASP A 11 -7.80 -20.23 3.72
CA ASP A 11 -8.67 -21.25 4.35
C ASP A 11 -8.01 -22.63 4.27
N ARG A 12 -7.40 -22.95 3.13
CA ARG A 12 -6.65 -24.20 2.95
C ARG A 12 -5.42 -24.23 3.85
N PHE A 13 -4.70 -23.12 3.96
CA PHE A 13 -3.57 -22.98 4.87
C PHE A 13 -4.00 -23.20 6.33
N ALA A 14 -5.05 -22.52 6.80
CA ALA A 14 -5.56 -22.65 8.16
C ALA A 14 -6.01 -24.08 8.49
N ARG A 15 -6.62 -24.78 7.52
CA ARG A 15 -7.08 -26.17 7.72
C ARG A 15 -5.97 -27.20 7.65
N ALA A 16 -5.03 -27.07 6.71
CA ALA A 16 -4.09 -28.16 6.38
C ALA A 16 -2.65 -27.89 6.84
N ALA A 17 -2.18 -26.64 6.76
CA ALA A 17 -0.79 -26.29 7.07
C ALA A 17 -0.64 -25.78 8.51
N LEU A 18 -1.50 -24.87 8.95
CA LEU A 18 -1.43 -24.29 10.29
C LEU A 18 -1.38 -25.35 11.40
N PRO A 19 -2.15 -26.46 11.36
CA PRO A 19 -2.10 -27.49 12.39
C PRO A 19 -0.81 -28.31 12.40
N THR A 20 0.07 -28.20 11.40
CA THR A 20 1.38 -28.88 11.38
C THR A 20 2.51 -27.97 11.88
N ILE A 21 2.29 -26.67 11.97
CA ILE A 21 3.28 -25.70 12.46
C ILE A 21 3.45 -25.87 13.97
N ARG A 22 4.69 -26.11 14.39
CA ARG A 22 5.08 -26.34 15.79
C ARG A 22 6.15 -25.38 16.27
N ARG A 23 6.48 -24.33 15.52
CA ARG A 23 7.50 -23.32 15.86
C ARG A 23 6.96 -21.92 15.58
N PRO A 24 7.45 -20.89 16.31
CA PRO A 24 7.05 -19.51 16.06
C PRO A 24 7.21 -19.13 14.59
N PHE A 25 6.19 -18.47 14.03
CA PHE A 25 6.20 -18.02 12.65
C PHE A 25 5.49 -16.67 12.51
N ALA A 26 5.81 -15.96 11.43
CA ALA A 26 5.05 -14.82 10.97
C ALA A 26 4.28 -15.20 9.71
N LEU A 27 3.10 -14.61 9.55
CA LEU A 27 2.29 -14.72 8.34
C LEU A 27 2.32 -13.38 7.62
N VAL A 28 2.66 -13.40 6.32
CA VAL A 28 2.52 -12.23 5.45
C VAL A 28 1.54 -12.61 4.34
N THR A 29 0.46 -11.86 4.19
CA THR A 29 -0.56 -12.09 3.15
C THR A 29 -0.62 -10.89 2.23
N THR A 30 -0.29 -11.10 0.97
CA THR A 30 -0.26 -10.10 -0.11
C THR A 30 -0.93 -10.69 -1.35
N ASP A 31 -0.99 -9.91 -2.43
CA ASP A 31 -1.45 -10.36 -3.75
C ASP A 31 -2.92 -10.83 -3.73
N GLY A 32 -3.76 -10.05 -3.05
CA GLY A 32 -5.18 -10.33 -2.92
C GLY A 32 -6.01 -9.08 -2.68
N ASP A 33 -7.23 -9.09 -3.22
CA ASP A 33 -8.20 -7.99 -3.13
C ASP A 33 -8.94 -7.90 -1.79
N ALA A 34 -8.82 -8.92 -0.93
CA ALA A 34 -9.60 -9.04 0.29
C ALA A 34 -9.20 -7.98 1.31
N SER A 35 -10.19 -7.33 1.93
CA SER A 35 -9.98 -6.56 3.15
C SER A 35 -9.68 -7.51 4.29
N VAL A 36 -8.54 -7.34 4.96
CA VAL A 36 -8.10 -8.26 6.02
C VAL A 36 -8.33 -7.62 7.39
N PRO A 37 -9.04 -8.30 8.31
CA PRO A 37 -9.58 -9.65 8.20
C PRO A 37 -11.04 -9.73 7.72
N SER A 38 -11.74 -8.61 7.51
CA SER A 38 -13.21 -8.58 7.38
C SER A 38 -13.79 -9.35 6.19
N ASP A 39 -13.06 -9.50 5.08
CA ASP A 39 -13.52 -10.28 3.92
C ASP A 39 -13.22 -11.79 4.03
N LEU A 40 -12.46 -12.21 5.04
CA LEU A 40 -12.08 -13.60 5.28
C LEU A 40 -13.12 -14.33 6.14
N ARG A 41 -13.11 -15.67 6.07
CA ARG A 41 -14.00 -16.49 6.91
C ARG A 41 -13.66 -16.30 8.40
N PRO A 42 -14.65 -16.06 9.28
CA PRO A 42 -14.41 -15.89 10.71
C PRO A 42 -13.62 -17.04 11.34
N ASP A 43 -13.92 -18.29 10.97
CA ASP A 43 -13.21 -19.48 11.50
C ASP A 43 -11.74 -19.50 11.08
N THR A 44 -11.42 -19.09 9.85
CA THR A 44 -10.04 -18.98 9.35
C THR A 44 -9.27 -17.92 10.12
N VAL A 45 -9.88 -16.75 10.33
CA VAL A 45 -9.31 -15.65 11.11
C VAL A 45 -9.07 -16.10 12.56
N ALA A 46 -10.07 -16.73 13.19
CA ALA A 46 -9.97 -17.23 14.55
C ALA A 46 -8.85 -18.25 14.69
N ALA A 47 -8.78 -19.26 13.80
CA ALA A 47 -7.73 -20.27 13.81
C ALA A 47 -6.33 -19.67 13.72
N LEU A 48 -6.12 -18.70 12.83
CA LEU A 48 -4.84 -18.00 12.69
C LEU A 48 -4.49 -17.21 13.95
N LEU A 49 -5.38 -16.34 14.42
CA LEU A 49 -5.11 -15.42 15.53
C LEU A 49 -4.94 -16.15 16.87
N GLN A 50 -5.66 -17.25 17.08
CA GLN A 50 -5.55 -18.10 18.26
C GLN A 50 -4.32 -19.01 18.25
N SER A 51 -3.66 -19.20 17.11
CA SER A 51 -2.45 -20.03 17.03
C SER A 51 -1.39 -19.53 18.02
N PRO A 52 -0.88 -20.40 18.93
CA PRO A 52 0.15 -20.02 19.89
C PRO A 52 1.51 -19.79 19.22
N PHE A 53 1.67 -20.25 17.98
CA PHE A 53 2.90 -20.11 17.21
C PHE A 53 2.88 -18.89 16.28
N LEU A 54 1.71 -18.31 15.98
CA LEU A 54 1.64 -17.07 15.21
C LEU A 54 2.17 -15.92 16.08
N VAL A 55 3.31 -15.36 15.65
CA VAL A 55 3.94 -14.19 16.27
C VAL A 55 3.28 -12.92 15.77
N THR A 56 3.14 -12.79 14.45
CA THR A 56 2.52 -11.64 13.80
C THR A 56 1.96 -12.04 12.44
N TRP A 57 0.88 -11.38 12.04
CA TRP A 57 0.26 -11.40 10.74
C TRP A 57 0.31 -9.99 10.17
N ARG A 58 0.98 -9.84 9.02
CA ARG A 58 1.06 -8.59 8.27
C ARG A 58 0.31 -8.76 6.97
N ALA A 59 -0.68 -7.91 6.73
CA ALA A 59 -1.61 -8.07 5.63
C ALA A 59 -1.70 -6.82 4.76
N GLN A 60 -1.59 -7.01 3.44
CA GLN A 60 -2.15 -6.08 2.48
C GLN A 60 -3.64 -5.86 2.75
N ASN A 61 -4.16 -4.68 2.40
CA ASN A 61 -5.58 -4.35 2.54
C ASN A 61 -6.11 -4.52 3.98
N TYR A 62 -5.24 -4.32 4.98
CA TYR A 62 -5.66 -4.31 6.37
C TYR A 62 -6.72 -3.22 6.62
N ASP A 63 -7.86 -3.63 7.17
CA ASP A 63 -9.04 -2.77 7.32
C ASP A 63 -9.07 -1.94 8.61
N GLY A 64 -8.07 -2.12 9.50
CA GLY A 64 -7.99 -1.42 10.78
C GLY A 64 -8.47 -2.24 11.98
N THR A 65 -8.92 -3.49 11.79
CA THR A 65 -9.37 -4.36 12.89
C THR A 65 -8.29 -4.56 13.96
N PRO A 66 -8.47 -4.02 15.18
CA PRO A 66 -7.42 -4.00 16.19
C PRO A 66 -7.15 -5.40 16.74
N HIS A 67 -5.92 -5.89 16.59
CA HIS A 67 -5.47 -7.12 17.23
C HIS A 67 -3.95 -7.10 17.42
N PRO A 68 -3.40 -7.56 18.56
CA PRO A 68 -1.96 -7.46 18.86
C PRO A 68 -1.06 -8.19 17.86
N LYS A 69 -1.58 -9.21 17.19
CA LYS A 69 -0.86 -9.97 16.15
C LYS A 69 -1.15 -9.47 14.73
N LEU A 70 -2.14 -8.61 14.48
CA LEU A 70 -2.52 -8.22 13.12
C LEU A 70 -2.07 -6.79 12.82
N GLY A 71 -1.67 -6.53 11.59
CA GLY A 71 -1.38 -5.17 11.14
C GLY A 71 -1.12 -5.10 9.65
N PRO A 72 -0.91 -3.89 9.11
CA PRO A 72 -0.78 -3.67 7.68
C PRO A 72 0.57 -4.14 7.12
N PHE A 73 0.59 -4.49 5.83
CA PHE A 73 1.76 -4.71 5.00
C PHE A 73 1.53 -4.04 3.64
N PRO A 74 2.52 -3.35 3.05
CA PRO A 74 2.31 -2.65 1.79
C PRO A 74 2.16 -3.62 0.61
N ILE A 75 1.23 -3.32 -0.31
CA ILE A 75 1.09 -4.02 -1.61
C ILE A 75 2.30 -3.75 -2.52
N GLY A 76 2.91 -2.57 -2.42
CA GLY A 76 4.10 -2.20 -3.20
C GLY A 76 3.83 -2.01 -4.70
N LEU A 77 4.87 -2.20 -5.51
CA LEU A 77 4.82 -2.06 -6.96
C LEU A 77 4.24 -3.32 -7.63
N ASP A 78 3.43 -3.14 -8.66
CA ASP A 78 2.93 -4.24 -9.48
C ASP A 78 3.98 -4.67 -10.51
N LEU A 79 4.88 -5.54 -10.08
CA LEU A 79 5.94 -6.12 -10.93
C LEU A 79 5.62 -7.55 -11.39
N HIS A 80 4.45 -8.08 -11.04
CA HIS A 80 4.06 -9.46 -11.35
C HIS A 80 3.03 -9.55 -12.47
N THR A 81 2.25 -8.48 -12.71
CA THR A 81 1.33 -8.43 -13.85
C THR A 81 2.12 -8.34 -15.16
N PRO A 82 1.92 -9.27 -16.11
CA PRO A 82 2.55 -9.19 -17.42
C PRO A 82 2.11 -7.92 -18.16
N ARG A 83 3.08 -7.17 -18.68
CA ARG A 83 2.85 -5.91 -19.38
C ARG A 83 3.64 -5.85 -20.69
N PRO A 84 3.18 -5.10 -21.71
CA PRO A 84 3.94 -4.90 -22.94
C PRO A 84 5.35 -4.35 -22.70
N GLU A 85 5.54 -3.60 -21.62
CA GLU A 85 6.81 -2.99 -21.21
C GLU A 85 7.87 -3.99 -20.74
N GLY A 86 7.51 -5.25 -20.48
CA GLY A 86 8.44 -6.34 -20.17
C GLY A 86 8.16 -7.03 -18.84
N ASP A 87 9.17 -7.75 -18.36
CA ASP A 87 9.15 -8.45 -17.07
C ASP A 87 9.35 -7.50 -15.88
N ALA A 88 9.39 -8.07 -14.67
CA ALA A 88 9.56 -7.34 -13.42
C ALA A 88 10.80 -6.40 -13.44
N ASP A 89 11.91 -6.87 -14.00
CA ASP A 89 13.17 -6.11 -14.06
C ASP A 89 13.07 -4.96 -15.06
N ALA A 90 12.44 -5.19 -16.21
CA ALA A 90 12.19 -4.15 -17.19
C ALA A 90 11.28 -3.04 -16.62
N LEU A 91 10.21 -3.41 -15.91
CA LEU A 91 9.31 -2.47 -15.25
C LEU A 91 10.01 -1.66 -14.16
N ALA A 92 10.84 -2.30 -13.33
CA ALA A 92 11.61 -1.62 -12.30
C ALA A 92 12.62 -0.62 -12.90
N ARG A 93 13.31 -1.01 -13.97
CA ARG A 93 14.22 -0.11 -14.71
C ARG A 93 13.48 1.06 -15.34
N LEU A 94 12.30 0.82 -15.92
CA LEU A 94 11.47 1.88 -16.50
C LEU A 94 11.03 2.90 -15.43
N LEU A 95 10.54 2.45 -14.27
CA LEU A 95 10.17 3.34 -13.16
C LEU A 95 11.37 4.17 -12.68
N LEU A 96 12.54 3.54 -12.52
CA LEU A 96 13.76 4.24 -12.12
C LEU A 96 14.18 5.27 -13.17
N ASP A 97 14.12 4.92 -14.43
CA ASP A 97 14.49 5.78 -15.55
C ASP A 97 13.56 7.00 -15.67
N ILE A 98 12.23 6.80 -15.51
CA ILE A 98 11.27 7.90 -15.38
C ILE A 98 11.60 8.76 -14.16
N ARG A 99 11.89 8.14 -13.01
CA ARG A 99 12.23 8.87 -11.77
C ARG A 99 13.51 9.71 -11.91
N LEU A 100 14.52 9.21 -12.61
CA LEU A 100 15.79 9.91 -12.83
C LEU A 100 15.65 11.07 -13.82
N ARG A 101 14.73 10.97 -14.79
CA ARG A 101 14.41 12.05 -15.73
C ARG A 101 13.39 13.04 -15.22
N ARG A 102 12.84 12.83 -14.02
CA ARG A 102 11.90 13.77 -13.41
C ARG A 102 12.58 15.14 -13.31
N PRO A 103 11.99 16.20 -13.90
CA PRO A 103 12.58 17.53 -13.79
C PRO A 103 12.53 17.99 -12.33
N THR A 104 13.59 18.65 -11.87
CA THR A 104 13.61 19.26 -10.53
C THR A 104 12.40 20.18 -10.37
N PRO A 105 11.70 20.18 -9.23
CA PRO A 105 10.61 21.12 -8.98
C PRO A 105 11.17 22.56 -9.01
N GLY A 106 11.08 23.22 -10.16
CA GLY A 106 11.26 24.67 -10.25
C GLY A 106 10.10 25.37 -9.52
N GLY A 107 10.38 26.51 -8.87
CA GLY A 107 9.44 27.20 -7.98
C GLY A 107 8.13 27.71 -8.60
N SER A 108 7.90 27.54 -9.91
CA SER A 108 6.72 28.02 -10.63
C SER A 108 5.73 26.94 -11.07
N ARG A 109 5.93 25.67 -10.72
CA ARG A 109 5.00 24.61 -11.14
C ARG A 109 3.60 24.84 -10.56
N PRO A 110 2.54 24.79 -11.39
CA PRO A 110 1.17 24.78 -10.89
C PRO A 110 1.00 23.59 -9.93
N ARG A 111 0.46 23.87 -8.74
CA ARG A 111 0.20 22.88 -7.68
C ARG A 111 -1.07 22.08 -7.98
N ARG A 112 -1.12 21.47 -9.17
CA ARG A 112 -2.26 20.69 -9.65
C ARG A 112 -2.18 19.23 -9.25
N VAL A 113 -3.35 18.61 -9.21
CA VAL A 113 -3.57 17.21 -8.87
C VAL A 113 -3.85 16.42 -10.13
N PHE A 114 -3.05 15.41 -10.42
CA PHE A 114 -3.31 14.51 -11.54
C PHE A 114 -4.14 13.30 -11.11
N THR A 115 -5.08 12.88 -11.96
CA THR A 115 -5.86 11.65 -11.76
C THR A 115 -6.31 11.02 -13.08
N ASP A 116 -6.36 9.70 -13.12
CA ASP A 116 -6.82 8.88 -14.25
C ASP A 116 -8.11 8.10 -13.93
N VAL A 117 -8.74 8.37 -12.78
CA VAL A 117 -9.88 7.59 -12.28
C VAL A 117 -11.12 7.66 -13.17
N ASN A 118 -11.24 8.72 -13.97
CA ASN A 118 -12.31 8.89 -14.94
C ASN A 118 -12.26 7.84 -16.06
N LEU A 119 -11.10 7.24 -16.31
CA LEU A 119 -10.95 6.18 -17.31
C LEU A 119 -11.50 4.83 -16.82
N ASN A 120 -11.77 4.71 -15.52
CA ASN A 120 -12.35 3.51 -14.91
C ASN A 120 -13.16 3.85 -13.64
N PRO A 121 -14.37 4.43 -13.78
CA PRO A 121 -15.23 4.86 -12.66
C PRO A 121 -16.03 3.70 -12.05
N ASN A 122 -15.36 2.57 -11.81
CA ASN A 122 -15.99 1.33 -11.35
C ASN A 122 -16.34 1.33 -9.84
N SER A 123 -15.66 2.13 -9.02
CA SER A 123 -15.96 2.25 -7.58
C SER A 123 -16.79 3.49 -7.24
N HIS A 124 -17.47 3.46 -6.09
CA HIS A 124 -18.24 4.59 -5.57
C HIS A 124 -17.35 5.85 -5.42
N ASP A 125 -16.18 5.70 -4.82
CA ASP A 125 -15.24 6.81 -4.63
C ASP A 125 -14.76 7.42 -5.95
N ARG A 126 -14.46 6.58 -6.96
CA ARG A 126 -14.04 7.09 -8.27
C ARG A 126 -15.15 7.89 -8.95
N ARG A 127 -16.40 7.40 -8.90
CA ARG A 127 -17.55 8.16 -9.39
C ARG A 127 -17.73 9.47 -8.65
N ARG A 128 -17.56 9.47 -7.32
CA ARG A 128 -17.67 10.68 -6.49
C ARG A 128 -16.59 11.71 -6.83
N VAL A 129 -15.34 11.27 -7.00
CA VAL A 129 -14.24 12.13 -7.44
C VAL A 129 -14.54 12.77 -8.79
N VAL A 130 -14.94 11.98 -9.78
CA VAL A 130 -15.30 12.51 -11.11
C VAL A 130 -16.43 13.53 -10.99
N ALA A 131 -17.51 13.20 -10.27
CA ALA A 131 -18.68 14.06 -10.14
C ALA A 131 -18.42 15.37 -9.39
N ARG A 132 -17.43 15.42 -8.49
CA ARG A 132 -17.16 16.60 -7.65
C ARG A 132 -15.98 17.44 -8.08
N LEU A 133 -15.03 16.86 -8.81
CA LEU A 133 -13.77 17.52 -9.13
C LEU A 133 -13.55 17.75 -10.62
N SER A 134 -14.41 17.25 -11.52
CA SER A 134 -14.23 17.39 -12.98
C SER A 134 -14.09 18.84 -13.45
N ASP A 135 -14.78 19.76 -12.77
CA ASP A 135 -14.82 21.18 -13.14
C ASP A 135 -13.80 22.02 -12.36
N SER A 136 -13.01 21.38 -11.48
CA SER A 136 -12.01 22.06 -10.67
C SER A 136 -10.78 22.42 -11.51
N PRO A 137 -10.33 23.69 -11.54
CA PRO A 137 -9.10 24.08 -12.24
C PRO A 137 -7.83 23.54 -11.57
N LEU A 138 -7.97 22.94 -10.38
CA LEU A 138 -6.86 22.36 -9.60
C LEU A 138 -6.61 20.89 -9.95
N VAL A 139 -7.51 20.25 -10.70
CA VAL A 139 -7.46 18.80 -10.98
C VAL A 139 -7.35 18.53 -12.47
N ASP A 140 -6.24 17.91 -12.87
CA ASP A 140 -5.99 17.47 -14.23
C ASP A 140 -6.45 16.01 -14.39
N PHE A 141 -7.60 15.81 -15.05
CA PHE A 141 -8.07 14.46 -15.42
C PHE A 141 -7.40 13.95 -16.71
N ALA A 142 -7.09 12.66 -16.75
CA ALA A 142 -6.59 12.03 -17.97
C ALA A 142 -7.66 12.08 -19.08
N THR A 143 -7.31 12.63 -20.25
CA THR A 143 -8.26 12.83 -21.36
C THR A 143 -8.49 11.58 -22.21
N ALA A 144 -7.57 10.61 -22.19
CA ALA A 144 -7.66 9.38 -22.95
C ALA A 144 -6.91 8.24 -22.26
N LYS A 145 -7.23 7.00 -22.64
CA LYS A 145 -6.43 5.82 -22.25
C LYS A 145 -5.06 5.89 -22.92
N VAL A 146 -4.02 5.71 -22.12
CA VAL A 146 -2.62 5.70 -22.56
C VAL A 146 -1.91 4.48 -21.97
N SER A 147 -0.68 4.22 -22.39
CA SER A 147 0.12 3.13 -21.83
C SER A 147 0.44 3.35 -20.35
N GLN A 148 0.80 2.28 -19.63
CA GLN A 148 1.21 2.39 -18.23
C GLN A 148 2.45 3.29 -18.09
N ALA A 149 3.42 3.13 -19.00
CA ALA A 149 4.60 3.99 -19.05
C ALA A 149 4.24 5.47 -19.13
N GLU A 150 3.21 5.83 -19.90
CA GLU A 150 2.76 7.21 -20.04
C GLU A 150 2.03 7.71 -18.79
N ILE A 151 1.22 6.87 -18.13
CA ILE A 151 0.66 7.21 -16.82
C ILE A 151 1.76 7.47 -15.79
N TRP A 152 2.81 6.66 -15.75
CA TRP A 152 3.95 6.87 -14.85
C TRP A 152 4.72 8.16 -15.15
N ARG A 153 4.88 8.55 -16.42
CA ARG A 153 5.45 9.87 -16.75
C ARG A 153 4.60 11.01 -16.19
N ARG A 154 3.27 10.92 -16.33
CA ARG A 154 2.34 11.90 -15.75
C ARG A 154 2.42 11.95 -14.23
N TYR A 155 2.54 10.81 -13.55
CA TYR A 155 2.79 10.76 -12.10
C TYR A 155 4.09 11.46 -11.71
N ALA A 156 5.17 11.27 -12.48
CA ALA A 156 6.45 11.92 -12.21
C ALA A 156 6.40 13.44 -12.44
N GLU A 157 5.61 13.91 -13.41
CA GLU A 157 5.46 15.33 -13.74
C GLU A 157 4.53 16.09 -12.78
N ALA A 158 3.58 15.38 -12.17
CA ALA A 158 2.59 15.95 -11.26
C ALA A 158 3.20 16.35 -9.90
N THR A 159 2.62 17.39 -9.30
CA THR A 159 2.91 17.74 -7.89
C THR A 159 2.16 16.79 -6.97
N PHE A 160 0.86 16.62 -7.23
CA PHE A 160 -0.02 15.72 -6.50
C PHE A 160 -0.57 14.64 -7.40
N VAL A 161 -0.71 13.42 -6.88
CA VAL A 161 -1.42 12.32 -7.56
C VAL A 161 -2.53 11.81 -6.66
N LEU A 162 -3.75 11.72 -7.21
CA LEU A 162 -4.91 11.21 -6.49
C LEU A 162 -4.97 9.68 -6.57
N SER A 163 -4.77 9.01 -5.44
CA SER A 163 -4.85 7.55 -5.32
C SER A 163 -6.18 7.14 -4.69
N VAL A 164 -7.21 7.10 -5.54
CA VAL A 164 -8.55 6.68 -5.13
C VAL A 164 -8.60 5.15 -5.01
N PRO A 165 -9.13 4.60 -3.90
CA PRO A 165 -9.29 3.17 -3.71
C PRO A 165 -9.93 2.47 -4.91
N GLY A 166 -9.39 1.29 -5.23
CA GLY A 166 -9.88 0.39 -6.26
C GLY A 166 -10.79 -0.66 -5.66
N VAL A 167 -10.38 -1.93 -5.79
CA VAL A 167 -11.06 -3.04 -5.13
C VAL A 167 -10.68 -3.12 -3.65
N GLY A 168 -9.39 -2.95 -3.35
CA GLY A 168 -8.86 -2.84 -1.99
C GLY A 168 -8.48 -1.42 -1.60
N ASN A 169 -8.20 -1.23 -0.31
CA ASN A 169 -7.74 0.03 0.26
C ASN A 169 -6.28 0.34 -0.12
N ASP A 170 -5.45 -0.69 -0.30
CA ASP A 170 -4.07 -0.55 -0.70
C ASP A 170 -3.92 -0.63 -2.22
N CYS A 171 -3.38 0.43 -2.83
CA CYS A 171 -3.33 0.58 -4.28
C CYS A 171 -1.88 0.65 -4.77
N HIS A 172 -1.53 -0.16 -5.77
CA HIS A 172 -0.23 -0.06 -6.46
C HIS A 172 0.09 1.37 -6.90
N ARG A 173 -0.93 2.11 -7.38
CA ARG A 173 -0.83 3.53 -7.74
C ARG A 173 -0.20 4.39 -6.64
N THR A 174 -0.56 4.16 -5.38
CA THR A 174 0.00 4.92 -4.25
C THR A 174 1.52 4.74 -4.22
N TRP A 175 1.99 3.50 -4.29
CA TRP A 175 3.41 3.17 -4.21
C TRP A 175 4.18 3.60 -5.46
N GLU A 176 3.58 3.45 -6.65
CA GLU A 176 4.15 3.94 -7.91
C GLU A 176 4.32 5.46 -7.91
N ALA A 177 3.28 6.20 -7.54
CA ALA A 177 3.32 7.66 -7.48
C ALA A 177 4.33 8.17 -6.43
N LEU A 178 4.40 7.52 -5.27
CA LEU A 178 5.42 7.80 -4.24
C LEU A 178 6.84 7.55 -4.78
N TYR A 179 7.06 6.41 -5.43
CA TYR A 179 8.36 6.06 -6.03
C TYR A 179 8.80 7.10 -7.07
N LEU A 180 7.85 7.58 -7.87
CA LEU A 180 8.03 8.63 -8.87
C LEU A 180 8.14 10.04 -8.25
N GLY A 181 7.88 10.16 -6.95
CA GLY A 181 8.10 11.33 -6.11
C GLY A 181 6.96 12.35 -6.10
N ALA A 182 5.75 11.95 -6.49
CA ALA A 182 4.57 12.78 -6.26
C ALA A 182 4.23 12.84 -4.77
N ILE A 183 3.50 13.89 -4.37
CA ILE A 183 2.75 13.88 -3.12
C ILE A 183 1.43 13.14 -3.39
N VAL A 184 1.17 12.04 -2.70
CA VAL A 184 -0.04 11.26 -2.93
C VAL A 184 -1.17 11.77 -2.06
N ILE A 185 -2.36 11.95 -2.64
CA ILE A 185 -3.60 12.19 -1.90
C ILE A 185 -4.36 10.86 -1.85
N ALA A 186 -4.62 10.35 -0.65
CA ALA A 186 -5.26 9.06 -0.43
C ALA A 186 -6.38 9.15 0.61
N LYS A 187 -7.34 8.22 0.57
CA LYS A 187 -8.40 8.13 1.56
C LYS A 187 -7.87 7.57 2.88
N ARG A 188 -8.28 8.15 4.01
CA ARG A 188 -8.03 7.59 5.34
C ARG A 188 -8.54 6.15 5.44
N SER A 189 -7.74 5.23 5.98
CA SER A 189 -8.11 3.81 6.12
C SER A 189 -7.25 3.06 7.16
N GLY A 190 -7.47 1.75 7.30
CA GLY A 190 -6.69 0.90 8.21
C GLY A 190 -5.18 0.84 7.94
N ILE A 191 -4.73 1.24 6.75
CA ILE A 191 -3.32 1.18 6.35
C ILE A 191 -2.54 2.49 6.56
N ASP A 192 -3.16 3.53 7.14
CA ASP A 192 -2.54 4.86 7.32
C ASP A 192 -1.13 4.82 7.93
N ALA A 193 -0.89 3.89 8.86
CA ALA A 193 0.40 3.71 9.52
C ALA A 193 1.54 3.37 8.54
N LEU A 194 1.24 2.79 7.37
CA LEU A 194 2.22 2.52 6.32
C LEU A 194 2.78 3.81 5.71
N PHE A 195 2.03 4.92 5.80
CA PHE A 195 2.41 6.19 5.20
C PHE A 195 3.22 7.11 6.13
N ALA A 196 3.61 6.61 7.31
CA ALA A 196 4.45 7.35 8.23
C ALA A 196 5.77 7.78 7.55
N ASN A 197 6.04 9.10 7.58
CA ASN A 197 7.19 9.75 6.93
C ASN A 197 7.22 9.67 5.40
N LEU A 198 6.09 9.35 4.75
CA LEU A 198 5.93 9.44 3.30
C LEU A 198 5.11 10.70 2.93
N PRO A 199 5.29 11.24 1.72
CA PRO A 199 4.51 12.38 1.24
C PRO A 199 3.08 11.96 0.86
N VAL A 200 2.27 11.62 1.85
CA VAL A 200 0.87 11.22 1.69
C VAL A 200 -0.04 12.14 2.49
N ALA A 201 -0.92 12.85 1.79
CA ALA A 201 -2.02 13.61 2.37
C ALA A 201 -3.25 12.70 2.49
N LEU A 202 -3.68 12.44 3.71
CA LEU A 202 -4.84 11.61 4.01
C LEU A 202 -6.10 12.47 4.13
N VAL A 203 -7.11 12.16 3.32
CA VAL A 203 -8.39 12.87 3.28
C VAL A 203 -9.53 12.00 3.81
N ASP A 204 -10.46 12.65 4.49
CA ASP A 204 -11.72 12.07 4.97
C ASP A 204 -12.84 12.30 3.95
N ASP A 205 -12.67 13.26 3.03
CA ASP A 205 -13.56 13.56 1.91
C ASP A 205 -12.80 14.00 0.65
N TRP A 206 -13.26 13.59 -0.53
CA TRP A 206 -12.60 13.97 -1.78
C TRP A 206 -12.79 15.44 -2.14
N GLU A 207 -13.80 16.12 -1.59
CA GLU A 207 -14.01 17.56 -1.80
C GLU A 207 -12.87 18.40 -1.22
N GLU A 208 -12.11 17.86 -0.24
CA GLU A 208 -10.91 18.52 0.32
C GLU A 208 -9.82 18.79 -0.75
N VAL A 209 -9.85 18.06 -1.87
CA VAL A 209 -8.92 18.21 -3.00
C VAL A 209 -9.24 19.46 -3.84
N GLY A 210 -10.48 19.95 -3.78
CA GLY A 210 -10.90 21.17 -4.47
C GLY A 210 -10.44 22.47 -3.78
N ASP A 211 -9.80 22.37 -2.61
CA ASP A 211 -9.35 23.52 -1.82
C ASP A 211 -7.86 23.81 -2.06
N GLY A 212 -7.58 24.93 -2.75
CA GLY A 212 -6.22 25.38 -3.04
C GLY A 212 -5.38 25.70 -1.81
N ALA A 213 -6.00 26.11 -0.69
CA ALA A 213 -5.28 26.38 0.55
C ALA A 213 -4.76 25.08 1.18
N ARG A 214 -5.57 24.02 1.16
CA ARG A 214 -5.14 22.67 1.60
C ARG A 214 -4.02 22.11 0.72
N LEU A 215 -4.12 22.27 -0.60
CA LEU A 215 -3.02 21.87 -1.49
C LEU A 215 -1.73 22.63 -1.17
N ALA A 216 -1.81 23.92 -0.84
CA ALA A 216 -0.63 24.70 -0.43
C ALA A 216 -0.03 24.20 0.89
N GLU A 217 -0.85 23.88 1.89
CA GLU A 217 -0.42 23.30 3.16
C GLU A 217 0.27 21.95 2.97
N TRP A 218 -0.37 21.03 2.24
CA TRP A 218 0.19 19.71 1.94
C TRP A 218 1.49 19.82 1.15
N TYR A 219 1.57 20.76 0.20
CA TYR A 219 2.82 21.00 -0.52
C TYR A 219 3.94 21.42 0.44
N ALA A 220 3.70 22.41 1.29
CA ALA A 220 4.71 22.89 2.25
C ALA A 220 5.18 21.78 3.19
N ARG A 221 4.27 20.91 3.63
CA ARG A 221 4.55 19.79 4.52
C ARG A 221 5.31 18.65 3.85
N TYR A 222 4.89 18.26 2.65
CA TYR A 222 5.31 17.00 2.04
C TYR A 222 6.34 17.14 0.92
N ALA A 223 6.49 18.32 0.30
CA ALA A 223 7.47 18.52 -0.76
C ALA A 223 8.91 18.12 -0.35
N PRO A 224 9.42 18.45 0.86
CA PRO A 224 10.75 18.00 1.29
C PRO A 224 10.90 16.47 1.39
N LEU A 225 9.79 15.75 1.61
CA LEU A 225 9.78 14.29 1.70
C LEU A 225 9.75 13.62 0.31
N THR A 226 9.56 14.38 -0.76
CA THR A 226 9.57 13.83 -2.13
C THR A 226 10.98 13.60 -2.68
N GLU A 227 12.02 13.93 -1.92
CA GLU A 227 13.41 13.72 -2.33
C GLU A 227 13.71 12.23 -2.57
N ARG A 228 14.45 11.94 -3.65
CA ARG A 228 14.68 10.55 -4.10
C ARG A 228 15.34 9.70 -3.03
N ALA A 229 16.37 10.24 -2.38
CA ALA A 229 17.10 9.54 -1.32
C ALA A 229 16.23 9.28 -0.07
N HIS A 230 15.26 10.16 0.20
CA HIS A 230 14.29 9.94 1.28
C HIS A 230 13.31 8.86 0.89
N ILE A 231 12.62 9.00 -0.25
CA ILE A 231 11.65 8.02 -0.74
C ILE A 231 12.24 6.63 -0.83
N PHE A 232 13.41 6.46 -1.44
CA PHE A 232 14.00 5.12 -1.63
C PHE A 232 14.35 4.47 -0.31
N ARG A 233 14.74 5.24 0.71
CA ARG A 233 14.95 4.74 2.07
C ARG A 233 13.63 4.37 2.75
N GLN A 234 12.58 5.17 2.57
CA GLN A 234 11.28 4.89 3.16
C GLN A 234 10.58 3.69 2.49
N LEU A 235 10.86 3.43 1.21
CA LEU A 235 10.31 2.34 0.40
C LEU A 235 11.19 1.08 0.37
N ASP A 236 12.27 1.05 1.14
CA ASP A 236 13.10 -0.15 1.28
C ASP A 236 12.27 -1.29 1.93
N PRO A 237 12.11 -2.46 1.26
CA PRO A 237 11.39 -3.60 1.80
C PRO A 237 11.83 -4.02 3.21
N GLU A 238 13.10 -3.79 3.56
CA GLU A 238 13.63 -4.17 4.87
C GLU A 238 12.99 -3.38 6.02
N ARG A 239 12.44 -2.18 5.79
CA ARG A 239 11.68 -1.45 6.83
C ARG A 239 10.48 -2.24 7.35
N TRP A 240 9.88 -3.08 6.52
CA TRP A 240 8.73 -3.90 6.91
C TRP A 240 9.13 -5.34 7.24
N LEU A 241 10.13 -5.89 6.55
CA LEU A 241 10.56 -7.28 6.75
C LEU A 241 11.45 -7.47 7.98
N THR A 242 12.35 -6.54 8.29
CA THR A 242 13.27 -6.67 9.43
C THR A 242 12.51 -6.81 10.76
N PRO A 243 11.54 -5.95 11.11
CA PRO A 243 10.78 -6.12 12.36
C PRO A 243 10.01 -7.45 12.44
N VAL A 244 9.53 -7.97 11.31
CA VAL A 244 8.84 -9.27 11.24
C VAL A 244 9.82 -10.41 11.53
N ARG A 245 11.00 -10.39 10.92
CA ARG A 245 12.06 -11.39 11.13
C ARG A 245 12.57 -11.37 12.57
N GLU A 246 12.82 -10.18 13.12
CA GLU A 246 13.27 -10.00 14.51
C GLU A 246 12.24 -10.53 15.52
N ALA A 247 10.95 -10.28 15.28
CA ALA A 247 9.89 -10.78 16.15
C ALA A 247 9.86 -12.32 16.21
N VAL A 248 10.06 -12.99 15.07
CA VAL A 248 10.13 -14.46 14.99
C VAL A 248 11.39 -15.00 15.68
N ALA A 249 12.54 -14.36 15.48
CA ALA A 249 13.79 -14.73 16.14
C ALA A 249 13.68 -14.61 17.68
N ALA A 250 13.12 -13.51 18.16
CA ALA A 250 12.90 -13.28 19.59
C ALA A 250 11.95 -14.31 20.21
N ALA A 251 10.85 -14.65 19.52
CA ALA A 251 9.91 -15.67 19.97
C ALA A 251 10.55 -17.07 20.03
N SER A 252 11.39 -17.41 19.05
CA SER A 252 12.11 -18.67 19.00
C SER A 252 13.11 -18.80 20.14
N GLY A 253 13.94 -17.77 20.38
CA GLY A 253 14.90 -17.78 21.48
C GLY A 253 14.26 -17.87 22.88
N ARG A 254 13.09 -17.24 23.09
CA ARG A 254 12.32 -17.38 24.34
C ARG A 254 11.85 -18.81 24.57
N ARG A 255 11.47 -19.52 23.50
CA ARG A 255 11.01 -20.90 23.58
C ARG A 255 12.16 -21.86 23.89
N ASP A 256 13.29 -21.76 23.20
CA ASP A 256 14.44 -22.63 23.44
C ASP A 256 14.93 -22.53 24.89
N ARG A 257 14.91 -21.32 25.46
CA ARG A 257 15.21 -21.10 26.88
C ARG A 257 14.20 -21.79 27.81
N ARG A 258 12.90 -21.76 27.49
CA ARG A 258 11.86 -22.46 28.27
C ARG A 258 12.02 -23.98 28.19
N GLU A 259 12.31 -24.52 27.02
CA GLU A 259 12.49 -25.97 26.84
C GLU A 259 13.77 -26.48 27.54
N ARG A 260 14.88 -25.73 27.48
CA ARG A 260 16.09 -26.05 28.25
C ARG A 260 15.84 -26.07 29.74
N ARG A 261 15.10 -25.08 30.28
CA ARG A 261 14.72 -25.04 31.70
C ARG A 261 13.85 -26.24 32.11
N ARG A 262 12.91 -26.65 31.25
CA ARG A 262 12.06 -27.84 31.51
C ARG A 262 12.80 -29.17 31.47
N ARG A 263 13.92 -29.27 30.73
CA ARG A 263 14.75 -30.48 30.67
C ARG A 263 15.77 -30.56 31.81
N ALA A 264 16.03 -29.43 32.47
CA ALA A 264 16.99 -29.32 33.58
C ALA A 264 16.32 -29.38 34.97
N ALA A 265 14.99 -29.47 35.02
CA ALA A 265 14.18 -29.65 36.23
C ALA A 265 13.54 -31.03 36.18
#